data_AF-H1UVM7-F1
#
_entry.id   AF-H1UVM7-F1
#
_cell.length_a   1.000
_cell.length_b   1.000
_cell.length_c   1.000
_cell.angle_alpha   90.00
_cell.angle_beta   90.00
_cell.angle_gamma   90.00
#
_symmetry.space_group_name_H-M   'P 1'
#
loop_
_entity.id
_entity.type
_entity.pdbx_description
1 polymer ?
#
loop_
_entity_poly.entity_id
_entity_poly.type
_entity_poly.pdbx_seq_one_letter_code
_entity_poly.pdbx_strand_id
1 'polypeptide(L)'
;MSRKTIQLVRDLFPASPDPIIERASVDEFYLDLSTQVYRTLLDRFPDITSDTISTQKLPLPAVKNPLNWQMDRVMNPPERGDHGESPDWDDVALSVGADIVRNIREHIKQRLRLTTSAGVSHNKLLAKVASRASGDDDNPARV
;
A
#
# COMPACT_ATOMS: atom_id res chain seq x y z
N MET A 1 -13.52 11.17 -9.65
CA MET A 1 -12.18 11.61 -9.23
C MET A 1 -11.66 12.73 -10.12
N SER A 2 -11.82 13.93 -9.61
CA SER A 2 -11.44 15.18 -10.27
C SER A 2 -9.92 15.28 -10.45
N ARG A 3 -9.44 16.09 -11.40
CA ARG A 3 -8.03 16.51 -11.49
C ARG A 3 -7.47 16.96 -10.12
N LYS A 4 -8.34 17.52 -9.27
CA LYS A 4 -8.04 17.90 -7.88
C LYS A 4 -7.57 16.74 -7.00
N THR A 5 -8.15 15.54 -7.13
CA THR A 5 -7.72 14.38 -6.34
C THR A 5 -6.33 13.93 -6.76
N ILE A 6 -6.09 13.80 -8.07
CA ILE A 6 -4.77 13.40 -8.59
C ILE A 6 -3.70 14.41 -8.17
N GLN A 7 -4.01 15.71 -8.26
CA GLN A 7 -3.09 16.75 -7.79
C GLN A 7 -2.82 16.63 -6.30
N LEU A 8 -3.86 16.47 -5.47
CA LEU A 8 -3.70 16.27 -4.04
C LEU A 8 -2.79 15.08 -3.75
N VAL A 9 -2.99 13.94 -4.43
CA VAL A 9 -2.14 12.76 -4.24
C VAL A 9 -0.68 13.08 -4.57
N ARG A 10 -0.39 13.77 -5.68
CA ARG A 10 0.98 14.20 -6.02
C ARG A 10 1.59 15.07 -4.93
N ASP A 11 0.82 16.00 -4.39
CA ASP A 11 1.27 16.94 -3.35
C ASP A 11 1.59 16.25 -2.01
N LEU A 12 1.14 15.00 -1.79
CA LEU A 12 1.46 14.23 -0.59
C LEU A 12 2.85 13.57 -0.64
N PHE A 13 3.47 13.48 -1.81
CA PHE A 13 4.76 12.84 -1.99
C PHE A 13 5.87 13.88 -2.19
N PRO A 14 7.13 13.53 -1.83
CA PRO A 14 8.27 14.38 -2.15
C PRO A 14 8.37 14.59 -3.66
N ALA A 15 8.86 15.76 -4.08
CA ALA A 15 8.93 16.17 -5.49
C ALA A 15 9.83 15.27 -6.38
N SER A 16 10.56 14.30 -5.81
CA SER A 16 11.35 13.35 -6.59
C SER A 16 11.56 11.97 -5.92
N PRO A 17 11.27 10.87 -6.63
CA PRO A 17 10.48 10.81 -7.85
C PRO A 17 8.98 10.97 -7.53
N ASP A 18 8.28 11.56 -8.49
CA ASP A 18 6.82 11.64 -8.48
C ASP A 18 6.21 10.22 -8.41
N PRO A 19 5.09 10.05 -7.70
CA PRO A 19 4.30 8.82 -7.81
C PRO A 19 3.83 8.64 -9.25
N ILE A 20 3.91 7.40 -9.76
CA ILE A 20 3.35 7.10 -11.08
C ILE A 20 1.85 6.89 -10.91
N ILE A 21 1.07 7.74 -11.56
CA ILE A 21 -0.40 7.72 -11.49
C ILE A 21 -0.95 7.43 -12.88
N GLU A 22 -1.77 6.38 -12.99
CA GLU A 22 -2.46 6.02 -14.23
C GLU A 22 -3.97 6.18 -14.05
N ARG A 23 -4.59 7.06 -14.86
CA ARG A 23 -6.04 7.24 -14.82
C ARG A 23 -6.74 6.05 -15.48
N ALA A 24 -7.65 5.41 -14.75
CA ALA A 24 -8.42 4.27 -15.24
C ALA A 24 -9.83 4.68 -15.72
N SER A 25 -10.47 5.63 -15.04
CA SER A 25 -11.79 6.15 -15.39
C SER A 25 -11.98 7.60 -14.91
N VAL A 26 -13.22 8.09 -14.90
CA VAL A 26 -13.55 9.39 -14.30
C VAL A 26 -13.31 9.39 -12.79
N ASP A 27 -13.52 8.26 -12.12
CA ASP A 27 -13.50 8.07 -10.67
C ASP A 27 -12.44 7.12 -10.15
N GLU A 28 -11.61 6.56 -11.03
CA GLU A 28 -10.62 5.56 -10.66
C GLU A 28 -9.26 5.87 -11.28
N PHE A 29 -8.20 5.55 -10.53
CA PHE A 29 -6.82 5.59 -10.98
C PHE A 29 -6.00 4.53 -10.25
N TYR A 30 -4.90 4.13 -10.85
CA TYR A 30 -3.89 3.27 -10.25
C TYR A 30 -2.70 4.11 -9.78
N LEU A 31 -2.10 3.70 -8.67
CA LEU A 31 -0.87 4.26 -8.13
C LEU A 31 0.19 3.17 -8.11
N ASP A 32 1.35 3.44 -8.71
CA ASP A 32 2.55 2.68 -8.44
C ASP A 32 3.23 3.28 -7.21
N LEU A 33 3.25 2.52 -6.12
CA LEU A 33 3.90 2.89 -4.86
C LEU A 33 5.24 2.19 -4.66
N SER A 34 5.75 1.47 -5.67
CA SER A 34 6.95 0.62 -5.52
C SER A 34 8.14 1.40 -4.98
N THR A 35 8.38 2.62 -5.49
CA THR A 35 9.49 3.46 -5.02
C THR A 35 9.29 3.94 -3.58
N GLN A 36 8.07 4.29 -3.21
CA GLN A 36 7.73 4.82 -1.88
C GLN A 36 7.79 3.71 -0.83
N VAL A 37 7.29 2.52 -1.17
CA VAL A 37 7.40 1.31 -0.35
C VAL A 37 8.87 0.94 -0.20
N TYR A 38 9.63 0.88 -1.30
CA TYR A 38 11.06 0.56 -1.27
C TYR A 38 11.86 1.48 -0.33
N ARG A 39 11.66 2.79 -0.43
CA ARG A 39 12.31 3.77 0.48
C ARG A 39 11.94 3.51 1.94
N THR A 40 10.65 3.32 2.21
CA THR A 40 10.17 3.04 3.56
C THR A 40 10.75 1.73 4.12
N LEU A 41 10.94 0.71 3.27
CA LEU A 41 11.58 -0.54 3.67
C LEU A 41 13.05 -0.35 4.02
N LEU A 42 13.82 0.38 3.21
CA LEU A 42 15.22 0.69 3.53
C LEU A 42 15.37 1.51 4.82
N ASP A 43 14.45 2.45 5.07
CA ASP A 43 14.44 3.25 6.29
C ASP A 43 14.10 2.41 7.54
N ARG A 44 13.16 1.46 7.41
CA ARG A 44 12.72 0.57 8.52
C ARG A 44 13.68 -0.59 8.78
N PHE A 45 14.36 -1.07 7.74
CA PHE A 45 15.23 -2.24 7.78
C PHE A 45 16.60 -1.90 7.17
N PRO A 46 17.44 -1.15 7.90
CA PRO A 46 18.74 -0.67 7.39
C PRO A 46 19.73 -1.81 7.09
N ASP A 47 19.48 -3.01 7.63
CA ASP A 47 20.25 -4.22 7.35
C ASP A 47 20.06 -4.72 5.90
N ILE A 48 18.98 -4.31 5.22
CA ILE A 48 18.81 -4.56 3.79
C ILE A 48 19.53 -3.45 3.03
N THR A 49 20.65 -3.80 2.41
CA THR A 49 21.39 -2.87 1.54
C THR A 49 21.13 -3.20 0.07
N SER A 50 21.44 -2.25 -0.82
CA SER A 50 21.33 -2.47 -2.27
C SER A 50 22.18 -3.67 -2.74
N ASP A 51 23.29 -3.95 -2.06
CA ASP A 51 24.17 -5.08 -2.35
C ASP A 51 23.52 -6.41 -1.93
N THR A 52 22.83 -6.44 -0.79
CA THR A 52 22.09 -7.61 -0.29
C THR A 52 20.98 -8.04 -1.25
N ILE A 53 20.33 -7.07 -1.91
CA ILE A 53 19.21 -7.30 -2.84
C ILE A 53 19.68 -7.92 -4.16
N SER A 54 20.90 -7.60 -4.62
CA SER A 54 21.35 -7.95 -5.97
C SER A 54 21.86 -9.38 -6.12
N THR A 55 22.24 -10.07 -5.03
CA THR A 55 23.09 -11.27 -5.14
C THR A 55 22.58 -12.49 -4.39
N GLN A 56 21.51 -12.39 -3.57
CA GLN A 56 21.03 -13.50 -2.76
C GLN A 56 19.54 -13.39 -2.43
N LYS A 57 18.92 -14.52 -2.04
CA LYS A 57 17.64 -14.49 -1.31
C LYS A 57 17.83 -13.68 -0.03
N LEU A 58 16.93 -12.73 0.22
CA LEU A 58 16.94 -11.94 1.45
C LEU A 58 16.70 -12.85 2.66
N PRO A 59 17.29 -12.54 3.84
CA PRO A 59 16.89 -13.17 5.08
C PRO A 59 15.42 -12.83 5.36
N LEU A 60 14.70 -13.68 6.09
CA LEU A 60 13.33 -13.36 6.52
C LEU A 60 13.29 -12.02 7.27
N PRO A 61 12.23 -11.22 7.09
CA PRO A 61 12.13 -9.92 7.75
C PRO A 61 12.10 -10.09 9.27
N ALA A 62 12.83 -9.24 9.97
CA ALA A 62 12.96 -9.27 11.43
C ALA A 62 11.71 -8.71 12.16
N VAL A 63 10.52 -9.11 11.73
CA VAL A 63 9.23 -8.70 12.32
C VAL A 63 8.86 -9.73 13.39
N LYS A 64 8.87 -9.30 14.67
CA LYS A 64 8.65 -10.20 15.81
C LYS A 64 7.17 -10.53 16.08
N ASN A 65 6.26 -9.86 15.38
CA ASN A 65 4.82 -9.91 15.59
C ASN A 65 4.11 -10.04 14.24
N PRO A 66 2.88 -10.60 14.21
CA PRO A 66 2.05 -10.51 13.02
C PRO A 66 1.91 -9.04 12.60
N LEU A 67 1.95 -8.80 11.28
CA LEU A 67 1.83 -7.46 10.73
C LEU A 67 0.51 -6.83 11.19
N ASN A 68 0.57 -5.59 11.65
CA ASN A 68 -0.62 -4.86 12.06
C ASN A 68 -1.35 -4.31 10.83
N TRP A 69 -2.28 -5.09 10.31
CA TRP A 69 -3.18 -4.71 9.21
C TRP A 69 -4.31 -3.75 9.65
N GLN A 70 -4.31 -3.29 10.89
CA GLN A 70 -5.33 -2.37 11.43
C GLN A 70 -6.76 -2.87 11.17
N MET A 71 -7.57 -2.10 10.43
CA MET A 71 -8.96 -2.42 10.09
C MET A 71 -9.08 -2.94 8.64
N ASP A 72 -7.97 -3.23 7.98
CA ASP A 72 -7.89 -3.58 6.56
C ASP A 72 -8.49 -4.97 6.30
N ARG A 73 -9.10 -5.15 5.12
CA ARG A 73 -9.62 -6.46 4.70
C ARG A 73 -8.55 -7.23 3.95
N VAL A 74 -7.78 -8.03 4.69
CA VAL A 74 -6.74 -8.87 4.09
C VAL A 74 -7.37 -10.12 3.47
N MET A 75 -7.19 -10.29 2.16
CA MET A 75 -7.59 -11.51 1.45
C MET A 75 -6.55 -12.59 1.72
N ASN A 76 -6.96 -13.69 2.36
CA ASN A 76 -6.08 -14.77 2.83
C ASN A 76 -4.97 -14.26 3.78
N PRO A 77 -5.31 -13.77 4.98
CA PRO A 77 -4.31 -13.29 5.92
C PRO A 77 -3.35 -14.42 6.30
N PRO A 78 -2.07 -14.12 6.57
CA PRO A 78 -1.08 -15.14 6.93
C PRO A 78 -1.50 -15.96 8.15
N GLU A 79 -2.32 -15.40 9.05
CA GLU A 79 -2.89 -16.10 10.20
C GLU A 79 -3.99 -17.13 9.86
N ARG A 80 -4.50 -17.18 8.62
CA ARG A 80 -5.57 -18.10 8.18
C ARG A 80 -5.13 -19.12 7.13
N GLY A 81 -3.88 -19.06 6.68
CA GLY A 81 -3.23 -20.12 5.92
C GLY A 81 -2.67 -21.17 6.89
N ASP A 82 -2.53 -22.41 6.43
CA ASP A 82 -2.19 -23.60 7.22
C ASP A 82 -0.77 -23.59 7.87
N HIS A 83 -0.09 -22.45 7.93
CA HIS A 83 1.26 -22.32 8.47
C HIS A 83 1.38 -21.05 9.29
N GLY A 84 1.64 -21.18 10.60
CA GLY A 84 2.05 -20.09 11.49
C GLY A 84 3.45 -19.55 11.13
N GLU A 85 3.63 -19.19 9.88
CA GLU A 85 4.87 -18.70 9.30
C GLU A 85 4.99 -17.20 9.56
N SER A 86 6.18 -16.80 10.00
CA SER A 86 6.58 -15.40 10.06
C SER A 86 6.35 -14.72 8.70
N PRO A 87 5.93 -13.45 8.67
CA PRO A 87 5.68 -12.73 7.41
C PRO A 87 6.92 -12.75 6.51
N ASP A 88 6.73 -12.80 5.20
CA ASP A 88 7.80 -12.59 4.22
C ASP A 88 7.83 -11.12 3.73
N TRP A 89 8.82 -10.74 2.94
CA TRP A 89 9.03 -9.35 2.51
C TRP A 89 7.88 -8.79 1.67
N ASP A 90 7.15 -9.62 0.94
CA ASP A 90 5.98 -9.21 0.18
C ASP A 90 4.80 -8.83 1.10
N ASP A 91 4.58 -9.56 2.20
CA ASP A 91 3.63 -9.19 3.24
C ASP A 91 4.00 -7.84 3.87
N VAL A 92 5.29 -7.64 4.20
CA VAL A 92 5.78 -6.38 4.77
C VAL A 92 5.60 -5.23 3.77
N ALA A 93 5.92 -5.45 2.50
CA ALA A 93 5.76 -4.47 1.43
C ALA A 93 4.28 -4.08 1.24
N LEU A 94 3.38 -5.06 1.24
CA LEU A 94 1.93 -4.84 1.18
C LEU A 94 1.42 -4.06 2.39
N SER A 95 1.90 -4.37 3.59
CA SER A 95 1.54 -3.66 4.82
C SER A 95 1.97 -2.19 4.77
N VAL A 96 3.18 -1.90 4.29
CA VAL A 96 3.66 -0.53 4.05
C VAL A 96 2.84 0.17 2.96
N GLY A 97 2.49 -0.53 1.89
CA GLY A 97 1.61 0.00 0.84
C GLY A 97 0.22 0.38 1.39
N ALA A 98 -0.36 -0.46 2.25
CA ALA A 98 -1.62 -0.19 2.91
C ALA A 98 -1.54 1.04 3.85
N ASP A 99 -0.46 1.18 4.62
CA ASP A 99 -0.19 2.38 5.44
C ASP A 99 -0.23 3.67 4.60
N ILE A 100 0.49 3.68 3.49
CA ILE A 100 0.56 4.82 2.57
C ILE A 100 -0.83 5.13 2.00
N VAL A 101 -1.55 4.11 1.55
CA VAL A 101 -2.89 4.29 0.97
C VAL A 101 -3.90 4.79 2.01
N ARG A 102 -3.87 4.31 3.26
CA ARG A 102 -4.69 4.85 4.35
C ARG A 102 -4.47 6.35 4.52
N ASN A 103 -3.20 6.76 4.59
CA ASN A 103 -2.85 8.18 4.71
C ASN A 103 -3.38 9.02 3.53
N ILE A 104 -3.25 8.52 2.30
CA ILE A 104 -3.80 9.19 1.10
C ILE A 104 -5.32 9.37 1.23
N ARG A 105 -6.05 8.31 1.61
CA ARG A 105 -7.51 8.32 1.73
C ARG A 105 -7.97 9.29 2.81
N GLU A 106 -7.28 9.33 3.95
CA GLU A 106 -7.52 10.32 5.00
C GLU A 106 -7.37 11.75 4.49
N HIS A 107 -6.29 12.05 3.74
CA HIS A 107 -6.08 13.38 3.17
C HIS A 107 -7.15 13.75 2.14
N ILE A 108 -7.58 12.81 1.29
CA ILE A 108 -8.69 13.02 0.35
C ILE A 108 -9.98 13.34 1.12
N LYS A 109 -10.31 12.58 2.17
CA LYS A 109 -11.49 12.82 3.01
C LYS A 109 -11.41 14.16 3.73
N GLN A 110 -10.26 14.53 4.28
CA GLN A 110 -10.08 15.77 5.02
C GLN A 110 -10.15 17.00 4.11
N ARG A 111 -9.44 16.99 2.98
CA ARG A 111 -9.27 18.17 2.12
C ARG A 111 -10.35 18.31 1.03
N LEU A 112 -10.83 17.19 0.50
CA LEU A 112 -11.82 17.19 -0.58
C LEU A 112 -13.21 16.73 -0.13
N ARG A 113 -13.35 16.26 1.12
CA ARG A 113 -14.62 15.73 1.67
C ARG A 113 -15.19 14.55 0.89
N LEU A 114 -14.34 13.84 0.14
CA LEU A 114 -14.70 12.65 -0.62
C LEU A 114 -14.31 11.38 0.14
N THR A 115 -15.15 10.35 0.09
CA THR A 115 -14.78 8.99 0.48
C THR A 115 -14.32 8.21 -0.73
N THR A 116 -13.45 7.24 -0.50
CA THR A 116 -12.89 6.40 -1.54
C THR A 116 -12.73 5.00 -1.01
N SER A 117 -12.94 3.99 -1.84
CA SER A 117 -12.37 2.67 -1.61
C SER A 117 -10.95 2.61 -2.20
N ALA A 118 -10.16 1.65 -1.75
CA ALA A 118 -8.87 1.34 -2.35
C ALA A 118 -8.59 -0.15 -2.19
N GLY A 119 -7.69 -0.67 -3.01
CA GLY A 119 -7.16 -2.03 -2.87
C GLY A 119 -5.67 -1.99 -3.20
N VAL A 120 -4.87 -2.71 -2.43
CA VAL A 120 -3.42 -2.78 -2.57
C VAL A 120 -3.03 -4.20 -2.95
N SER A 121 -2.21 -4.33 -3.99
CA SER A 121 -1.72 -5.62 -4.45
C SER A 121 -0.47 -5.45 -5.32
N HIS A 122 0.20 -6.57 -5.62
CA HIS A 122 1.37 -6.65 -6.49
C HIS A 122 1.05 -6.35 -7.97
N ASN A 123 -0.22 -6.28 -8.35
CA ASN A 123 -0.63 -5.93 -9.71
C ASN A 123 -1.99 -5.20 -9.74
N LYS A 124 -2.23 -4.51 -10.86
CA LYS A 124 -3.44 -3.71 -11.08
C LYS A 124 -4.73 -4.53 -11.03
N LEU A 125 -4.73 -5.76 -11.55
CA LEU A 125 -5.92 -6.60 -11.64
C LEU A 125 -6.41 -6.99 -10.24
N LEU A 126 -5.52 -7.47 -9.38
CA LEU A 126 -5.86 -7.84 -8.00
C LEU A 126 -6.20 -6.61 -7.16
N ALA A 127 -5.45 -5.51 -7.32
CA ALA A 127 -5.77 -4.25 -6.67
C ALA A 127 -7.20 -3.77 -7.01
N LYS A 128 -7.61 -3.94 -8.27
CA LYS A 128 -8.95 -3.61 -8.75
C LYS A 128 -10.05 -4.47 -8.12
N VAL A 129 -9.79 -5.77 -7.96
CA VAL A 129 -10.74 -6.68 -7.29
C VAL A 129 -10.83 -6.35 -5.80
N ALA A 130 -9.69 -6.15 -5.14
CA ALA A 130 -9.61 -5.79 -3.73
C ALA A 130 -10.35 -4.48 -3.42
N SER A 131 -10.21 -3.45 -4.27
CA SER A 131 -10.87 -2.15 -4.09
C SER A 131 -12.40 -2.18 -4.16
N ARG A 132 -12.97 -3.31 -4.60
CA ARG A 132 -14.42 -3.56 -4.63
C ARG A 132 -14.87 -4.45 -3.47
N ALA A 133 -14.00 -5.35 -3.01
CA ALA A 133 -14.26 -6.22 -1.86
C ALA A 133 -14.33 -5.44 -0.54
N SER A 134 -13.73 -4.24 -0.50
CA SER A 134 -13.78 -3.34 0.65
C SER A 134 -15.18 -2.80 0.95
N GLY A 135 -16.22 -3.00 0.13
CA GLY A 135 -17.58 -2.47 0.35
C GLY A 135 -17.65 -0.93 0.37
N ASP A 136 -18.86 -0.35 0.42
CA ASP A 136 -19.07 1.10 0.64
C ASP A 136 -18.58 1.45 2.05
N ASP A 137 -17.31 1.81 2.16
CA ASP A 137 -16.69 2.07 3.45
C ASP A 137 -16.40 3.55 3.63
N ASP A 138 -17.24 4.19 4.43
CA ASP A 138 -17.08 5.57 4.88
C ASP A 138 -15.82 5.76 5.77
N ASN A 139 -15.19 4.66 6.19
CA ASN A 139 -14.00 4.68 7.03
C ASN A 139 -12.71 4.77 6.17
N PRO A 140 -11.99 5.91 6.20
CA PRO A 140 -10.73 6.06 5.47
C PRO A 140 -9.59 5.21 6.05
N ALA A 141 -9.77 4.62 7.24
CA ALA A 141 -8.79 3.77 7.90
C ALA A 141 -8.87 2.28 7.50
N ARG A 142 -9.70 1.89 6.51
CA ARG A 142 -9.79 0.50 6.02
C ARG A 142 -9.50 0.39 4.53
N VAL A 143 -8.42 -0.28 4.17
CA VAL A 143 -8.00 -0.60 2.79
C VAL A 143 -8.38 -2.04 2.43
#